data_AF-A0A2D7J2A0-F1
#
_entry.id   AF-A0A2D7J2A0-F1
#
_cell.length_a   1.000
_cell.length_b   1.000
_cell.length_c   1.000
_cell.angle_alpha   90.00
_cell.angle_beta   90.00
_cell.angle_gamma   90.00
#
_symmetry.space_group_name_H-M   'P 1'
#
loop_
_entity.id
_entity.type
_entity.pdbx_description
1 polymer ?
#
loop_
_entity_poly.entity_id
_entity_poly.type
_entity_poly.pdbx_seq_one_letter_code
_entity_poly.pdbx_strand_id
1 'polypeptide(L)'
;MNSVVKIASLVLISAAAAQSAFAMSARECVAQQRELSETAVELQTTQQEIAALAEQAELAGDEYVSAQEMSGWSDAHLAEAQRLEVEFNTLRDEVDTRQNTLAFDASEFNQKRAVFQEECAAYIAD
;
A
#
# COMPACT_ATOMS: atom_id res chain seq x y z
N MET A 1 43.48 -61.11 -4.67
CA MET A 1 44.44 -60.29 -3.91
C MET A 1 43.93 -58.87 -3.87
N ASN A 2 43.68 -58.36 -2.65
CA ASN A 2 43.80 -56.98 -2.17
C ASN A 2 42.93 -55.90 -2.84
N SER A 3 42.34 -54.92 -2.17
CA SER A 3 42.03 -54.62 -0.77
C SER A 3 41.32 -53.26 -0.79
N VAL A 4 40.23 -53.14 -0.04
CA VAL A 4 39.93 -52.07 0.94
C VAL A 4 39.90 -50.60 0.46
N VAL A 5 38.67 -50.07 0.39
CA VAL A 5 38.14 -48.85 1.06
C VAL A 5 39.04 -47.60 1.15
N LYS A 6 38.51 -46.45 0.73
CA LYS A 6 38.50 -45.22 1.56
C LYS A 6 37.42 -44.23 1.14
N ILE A 7 36.41 -44.16 2.02
CA ILE A 7 35.45 -43.08 2.19
C ILE A 7 36.22 -41.76 2.34
N ALA A 8 35.87 -40.76 1.53
CA ALA A 8 36.11 -39.37 1.85
C ALA A 8 34.76 -38.65 1.83
N SER A 9 34.08 -38.79 2.97
CA SER A 9 32.97 -37.94 3.38
C SER A 9 33.42 -36.48 3.35
N LEU A 10 33.10 -35.75 2.28
CA LEU A 10 33.02 -34.29 2.35
C LEU A 10 31.61 -33.94 2.77
N VAL A 11 31.40 -34.15 4.06
CA VAL A 11 30.38 -33.46 4.85
C VAL A 11 30.72 -31.97 4.75
N LEU A 12 30.15 -31.31 3.74
CA LEU A 12 29.93 -29.88 3.83
C LEU A 12 28.75 -29.71 4.76
N ILE A 13 29.06 -29.73 6.07
CA ILE A 13 28.33 -28.91 7.03
C ILE A 13 28.59 -27.48 6.56
N SER A 14 27.81 -27.04 5.57
CA SER A 14 27.51 -25.63 5.42
C SER A 14 26.78 -25.30 6.70
N ALA A 15 27.55 -24.81 7.68
CA ALA A 15 27.03 -24.25 8.89
C ALA A 15 25.86 -23.36 8.46
N ALA A 16 24.66 -23.78 8.83
CA ALA A 16 23.52 -22.90 8.94
C ALA A 16 23.93 -21.86 10.00
N ALA A 17 24.71 -20.88 9.57
CA ALA A 17 24.63 -19.55 10.10
C ALA A 17 23.27 -19.03 9.64
N ALA A 18 22.21 -19.59 10.24
CA ALA A 18 21.08 -18.81 10.66
C ALA A 18 21.72 -17.72 11.52
N GLN A 19 22.12 -16.65 10.84
CA GLN A 19 22.47 -15.40 11.47
C GLN A 19 21.28 -15.15 12.36
N SER A 20 21.53 -15.22 13.67
CA SER A 20 20.56 -14.91 14.68
C SER A 20 20.21 -13.44 14.49
N ALA A 21 19.32 -13.18 13.52
CA ALA A 21 18.34 -12.12 13.62
C ALA A 21 17.77 -12.29 15.01
N PHE A 22 17.92 -11.27 15.85
CA PHE A 22 17.31 -11.27 17.16
C PHE A 22 15.81 -11.40 16.92
N ALA A 23 15.29 -12.64 17.01
CA ALA A 23 13.88 -12.89 16.83
C ALA A 23 13.15 -12.01 17.84
N MET A 24 12.22 -11.19 17.36
CA MET A 24 11.38 -10.37 18.21
C MET A 24 10.81 -11.24 19.33
N SER A 25 10.76 -10.71 20.54
CA SER A 25 10.11 -11.42 21.64
C SER A 25 8.61 -11.57 21.35
N ALA A 26 7.97 -12.57 21.96
CA ALA A 26 6.53 -12.78 21.86
C ALA A 26 5.72 -11.50 22.16
N ARG A 27 6.18 -10.68 23.11
CA ARG A 27 5.51 -9.42 23.47
C ARG A 27 5.64 -8.37 22.37
N GLU A 28 6.81 -8.28 21.74
CA GLU A 28 7.03 -7.38 20.60
C GLU A 28 6.20 -7.83 19.38
N CYS A 29 6.10 -9.14 19.14
CA CYS A 29 5.24 -9.70 18.10
C CYS A 29 3.76 -9.37 18.32
N VAL A 30 3.24 -9.51 19.54
CA VAL A 30 1.84 -9.12 19.85
C VAL A 30 1.62 -7.62 19.63
N ALA A 31 2.59 -6.78 20.03
CA ALA A 31 2.50 -5.34 19.81
C ALA A 31 2.49 -4.99 18.32
N GLN A 32 3.39 -5.60 17.53
CA GLN A 32 3.48 -5.34 16.10
C GLN A 32 2.28 -5.92 15.32
N GLN A 33 1.74 -7.07 15.72
CA GLN A 33 0.49 -7.59 15.15
C GLN A 33 -0.66 -6.61 15.33
N ARG A 34 -0.74 -5.95 16.49
CA ARG A 34 -1.74 -4.92 16.74
C ARG A 34 -1.51 -3.69 15.85
N GLU A 35 -0.27 -3.20 15.74
CA GLU A 35 0.06 -2.09 14.84
C GLU A 35 -0.33 -2.41 13.39
N LEU A 36 0.04 -3.60 12.89
CA LEU A 36 -0.33 -4.04 11.54
C LEU A 36 -1.85 -4.11 11.35
N SER A 37 -2.59 -4.56 12.36
CA SER A 37 -4.05 -4.62 12.29
C SER A 37 -4.67 -3.22 12.25
N GLU A 38 -4.16 -2.28 13.05
CA GLU A 38 -4.58 -0.88 13.05
C GLU A 38 -4.26 -0.21 11.70
N THR A 39 -3.05 -0.39 11.16
CA THR A 39 -2.67 0.13 9.84
C THR A 39 -3.51 -0.48 8.71
N ALA A 40 -3.86 -1.77 8.77
CA ALA A 40 -4.71 -2.38 7.75
C ALA A 40 -6.11 -1.76 7.69
N VAL A 41 -6.69 -1.44 8.86
CA VAL A 41 -7.98 -0.74 8.95
C VAL A 41 -7.87 0.69 8.42
N GLU A 42 -6.78 1.38 8.73
CA GLU A 42 -6.51 2.74 8.22
C GLU A 42 -6.40 2.76 6.70
N LEU A 43 -5.60 1.86 6.10
CA LEU A 43 -5.48 1.73 4.64
C LEU A 43 -6.84 1.47 3.98
N GLN A 44 -7.68 0.61 4.58
CA GLN A 44 -9.02 0.34 4.07
C GLN A 44 -9.93 1.57 4.16
N THR A 45 -9.84 2.32 5.26
CA THR A 45 -10.61 3.56 5.47
C THR A 45 -10.20 4.61 4.45
N THR A 46 -8.90 4.85 4.27
CA THR A 46 -8.34 5.75 3.27
C THR A 46 -8.79 5.37 1.86
N GLN A 47 -8.83 4.09 1.52
CA GLN A 47 -9.33 3.62 0.23
C GLN A 47 -10.80 3.96 0.00
N GLN A 48 -11.65 3.89 1.04
CA GLN A 48 -13.06 4.27 0.96
C GLN A 48 -13.23 5.79 0.80
N GLU A 49 -12.43 6.58 1.53
CA GLU A 49 -12.42 8.04 1.40
C GLU A 49 -12.01 8.48 -0.01
N ILE A 50 -10.98 7.86 -0.59
CA ILE A 50 -10.56 8.10 -1.97
C ILE A 50 -11.69 7.76 -2.95
N ALA A 51 -12.41 6.66 -2.73
CA ALA A 51 -13.53 6.29 -3.61
C ALA A 51 -14.66 7.34 -3.55
N ALA A 52 -15.00 7.83 -2.37
CA ALA A 52 -16.00 8.89 -2.21
C ALA A 52 -15.55 10.23 -2.81
N LEU A 53 -14.26 10.53 -2.76
CA LEU A 53 -13.69 11.72 -3.41
C LEU A 53 -13.68 11.57 -4.94
N ALA A 54 -13.40 10.36 -5.45
CA ALA A 54 -13.44 10.08 -6.88
C ALA A 54 -14.86 10.21 -7.46
N GLU A 55 -15.88 9.78 -6.73
CA GLU A 55 -17.28 9.99 -7.11
C GLU A 55 -17.63 11.50 -7.17
N GLN A 56 -17.15 12.30 -6.21
CA GLN A 56 -17.31 13.76 -6.26
C GLN A 56 -16.59 14.39 -7.46
N ALA A 57 -15.38 13.93 -7.77
CA ALA A 57 -14.63 14.39 -8.95
C ALA A 57 -15.37 14.03 -10.26
N GLU A 58 -15.99 12.86 -10.33
CA GLU A 58 -16.80 12.44 -11.48
C GLU A 58 -18.01 13.37 -11.68
N LEU A 59 -18.77 13.65 -10.61
CA LEU A 59 -19.90 14.57 -10.65
C LEU A 59 -19.49 15.99 -11.08
N ALA A 60 -18.40 16.51 -10.51
CA ALA A 60 -17.85 17.81 -10.93
C ALA A 60 -17.39 17.80 -12.40
N GLY A 61 -16.88 16.67 -12.87
CA GLY A 61 -16.51 16.45 -14.28
C GLY A 61 -17.70 16.50 -15.22
N ASP A 62 -18.80 15.84 -14.86
CA ASP A 62 -20.06 15.87 -15.63
C ASP A 62 -20.65 17.27 -15.71
N GLU A 63 -20.67 17.99 -14.57
CA GLU A 63 -21.11 19.39 -14.53
C GLU A 63 -20.24 20.30 -15.37
N TYR A 64 -18.91 20.13 -15.30
CA TYR A 64 -17.96 20.86 -16.14
C TYR A 64 -18.21 20.62 -17.63
N VAL A 65 -18.37 19.35 -18.06
CA VAL A 65 -18.65 19.02 -19.45
C VAL A 65 -19.94 19.69 -19.92
N SER A 66 -21.00 19.62 -19.13
CA SER A 66 -22.27 20.28 -19.45
C SER A 66 -22.12 21.81 -19.54
N ALA A 67 -21.37 22.43 -18.63
CA ALA A 67 -21.13 23.88 -18.66
C ALA A 67 -20.27 24.28 -19.87
N GLN A 68 -19.31 23.44 -20.26
CA GLN A 68 -18.45 23.66 -21.42
C GLN A 68 -19.27 23.71 -22.72
N GLU A 69 -20.27 22.85 -22.89
CA GLU A 69 -21.17 22.86 -24.06
C GLU A 69 -21.94 24.19 -24.20
N MET A 70 -22.22 24.85 -23.08
CA MET A 70 -22.96 26.11 -23.01
C MET A 70 -22.06 27.35 -23.00
N SER A 71 -20.74 27.18 -22.85
CA SER A 71 -19.78 28.27 -22.61
C SER A 71 -19.79 29.35 -23.71
N GLY A 72 -20.11 28.99 -24.96
CA GLY A 72 -20.17 29.93 -26.09
C GLY A 72 -21.43 30.80 -26.13
N TRP A 73 -22.41 30.60 -25.24
CA TRP A 73 -23.71 31.28 -25.30
C TRP A 73 -23.68 32.67 -24.65
N SER A 74 -22.87 32.84 -23.61
CA SER A 74 -22.66 34.14 -22.94
C SER A 74 -21.39 34.13 -22.09
N ASP A 75 -20.89 35.32 -21.74
CA ASP A 75 -19.77 35.47 -20.81
C ASP A 75 -20.04 34.84 -19.43
N ALA A 76 -21.30 34.80 -19.00
CA ALA A 76 -21.71 34.15 -17.75
C ALA A 76 -21.55 32.63 -17.82
N HIS A 77 -21.91 32.01 -18.96
CA HIS A 77 -21.71 30.57 -19.15
C HIS A 77 -20.23 30.21 -19.28
N LEU A 78 -19.44 31.06 -19.93
CA LEU A 78 -17.98 30.89 -19.99
C LEU A 78 -17.36 30.93 -18.58
N ALA A 79 -17.75 31.91 -17.75
CA ALA A 79 -17.25 32.03 -16.39
C ALA A 79 -17.61 30.83 -15.52
N GLU A 80 -18.83 30.28 -15.68
CA GLU A 80 -19.25 29.07 -14.96
C GLU A 80 -18.45 27.83 -15.39
N ALA A 81 -18.24 27.64 -16.70
CA ALA A 81 -17.41 26.54 -17.20
C ALA A 81 -15.97 26.61 -16.66
N GLN A 82 -15.38 27.81 -16.59
CA GLN A 82 -14.04 28.00 -16.01
C GLN A 82 -14.00 27.72 -14.51
N ARG A 83 -15.04 28.12 -13.76
CA ARG A 83 -15.15 27.82 -12.33
C ARG A 83 -15.20 26.31 -12.09
N LEU A 84 -16.04 25.60 -12.84
CA LEU A 84 -16.19 24.16 -12.76
C LEU A 84 -14.94 23.40 -13.22
N GLU A 85 -14.22 23.92 -14.23
CA GLU A 85 -12.93 23.37 -14.65
C GLU A 85 -11.91 23.38 -13.50
N VAL A 86 -11.82 24.48 -12.75
CA VAL A 86 -10.92 24.58 -11.59
C VAL A 86 -11.33 23.61 -10.48
N GLU A 87 -12.63 23.50 -10.21
CA GLU A 87 -13.18 22.58 -9.21
C GLU A 87 -12.89 21.12 -9.56
N PHE A 88 -13.22 20.71 -10.79
CA PHE A 88 -12.93 19.36 -11.30
C PHE A 88 -11.44 19.03 -11.24
N ASN A 89 -10.57 19.92 -11.73
CA ASN A 89 -9.12 19.68 -11.70
C ASN A 89 -8.59 19.58 -10.27
N THR A 90 -9.10 20.41 -9.34
CA THR A 90 -8.71 20.35 -7.92
C THR A 90 -9.07 19.00 -7.30
N LEU A 91 -10.30 18.54 -7.52
CA LEU A 91 -10.77 17.25 -7.00
C LEU A 91 -9.98 16.08 -7.62
N ARG A 92 -9.75 16.10 -8.93
CA ARG A 92 -8.94 15.09 -9.63
C ARG A 92 -7.53 15.04 -9.05
N ASP A 93 -6.87 16.18 -8.91
CA ASP A 93 -5.50 16.24 -8.40
C ASP A 93 -5.42 15.77 -6.93
N GLU A 94 -6.46 16.02 -6.12
CA GLU A 94 -6.55 15.49 -4.76
C GLU A 94 -6.72 13.96 -4.75
N VAL A 95 -7.58 13.40 -5.62
CA VAL A 95 -7.73 11.94 -5.79
C VAL A 95 -6.38 11.31 -6.17
N ASP A 96 -5.70 11.84 -7.17
CA ASP A 96 -4.41 11.33 -7.64
C ASP A 96 -3.35 11.39 -6.53
N THR A 97 -3.30 12.51 -5.80
CA THR A 97 -2.37 12.67 -4.67
C THR A 97 -2.63 11.62 -3.59
N ARG A 98 -3.89 11.45 -3.19
CA ARG A 98 -4.25 10.46 -2.15
C ARG A 98 -4.03 9.02 -2.61
N GLN A 99 -4.27 8.71 -3.88
CA GLN A 99 -3.97 7.38 -4.45
C GLN A 99 -2.47 7.07 -4.41
N ASN A 100 -1.63 8.05 -4.77
CA ASN A 100 -0.18 7.89 -4.71
C ASN A 100 0.31 7.68 -3.27
N THR A 101 -0.23 8.43 -2.31
CA THR A 101 0.07 8.23 -0.88
C THR A 101 -0.38 6.86 -0.41
N LEU A 102 -1.62 6.44 -0.72
CA LEU A 102 -2.13 5.12 -0.35
C LEU A 102 -1.25 4.00 -0.92
N ALA A 103 -0.79 4.12 -2.16
CA ALA A 103 0.10 3.14 -2.77
C ALA A 103 1.46 3.06 -2.06
N PHE A 104 2.00 4.20 -1.64
CA PHE A 104 3.21 4.27 -0.82
C PHE A 104 3.00 3.60 0.55
N ASP A 105 1.95 3.97 1.27
CA ASP A 105 1.64 3.43 2.60
C ASP A 105 1.37 1.93 2.54
N ALA A 106 0.67 1.45 1.50
CA ALA A 106 0.45 0.03 1.28
C ALA A 106 1.77 -0.73 1.01
N SER A 107 2.74 -0.11 0.34
CA SER A 107 4.07 -0.68 0.15
C SER A 107 4.83 -0.80 1.47
N GLU A 108 4.84 0.26 2.29
CA GLU A 108 5.46 0.24 3.61
C GLU A 108 4.81 -0.80 4.54
N PHE A 109 3.48 -0.87 4.54
CA PHE A 109 2.73 -1.89 5.27
C PHE A 109 3.12 -3.30 4.86
N ASN A 110 3.23 -3.58 3.56
CA ASN A 110 3.63 -4.89 3.06
C ASN A 110 5.06 -5.27 3.47
N GLN A 111 5.97 -4.30 3.51
CA GLN A 111 7.34 -4.52 4.01
C GLN A 111 7.33 -4.85 5.50
N LYS A 112 6.63 -4.06 6.33
CA LYS A 112 6.47 -4.34 7.77
C LYS A 112 5.85 -5.71 8.02
N ARG A 113 4.83 -6.08 7.23
CA ARG A 113 4.18 -7.39 7.33
C ARG A 113 5.13 -8.54 6.98
N ALA A 114 5.99 -8.37 5.98
CA ALA A 114 6.98 -9.37 5.61
C ALA A 114 8.02 -9.58 6.73
N VAL A 115 8.52 -8.50 7.33
CA VAL A 115 9.43 -8.56 8.49
C VAL A 115 8.74 -9.25 9.67
N PHE A 116 7.49 -8.88 9.98
CA PHE A 116 6.71 -9.55 11.03
C PHE A 116 6.55 -11.06 10.77
N GLN A 117 6.27 -11.46 9.52
CA GLN A 117 6.15 -12.88 9.17
C GLN A 117 7.45 -13.65 9.33
N GLU A 118 8.60 -13.02 9.06
CA GLU A 118 9.92 -13.63 9.24
C GLU A 118 10.30 -13.71 10.73
N GLU A 119 10.14 -12.62 11.47
CA GLU A 119 10.65 -12.50 12.85
C GLU A 119 9.70 -13.12 13.89
N CYS A 120 8.40 -13.21 13.59
CA CYS A 120 7.39 -13.73 14.49
C CYS A 120 6.81 -15.09 14.07
N ALA A 121 7.36 -15.75 13.04
CA ALA A 121 6.89 -17.05 12.53
C ALA A 121 6.67 -18.09 13.64
N ALA A 122 7.59 -18.15 14.61
CA ALA A 122 7.55 -19.09 15.74
C ALA A 122 6.39 -18.84 16.73
N TYR A 123 5.78 -17.66 16.71
CA TYR A 123 4.65 -17.27 17.56
C TYR A 123 3.31 -17.21 16.80
N ILE A 124 3.37 -17.27 15.46
CA ILE A 124 2.18 -17.30 14.58
C ILE A 124 1.82 -18.76 14.24
N ALA A 125 2.76 -19.70 14.37
CA ALA A 125 2.53 -21.13 14.19
C ALA A 125 1.84 -21.74 15.42
N ASP A 126 0.51 -21.63 15.46
CA ASP A 126 -0.41 -22.53 16.18
C ASP A 126 -1.65 -22.79 15.32
#